data_AF-A0A7X5LJX5-F1
#
_entry.id   AF-A0A7X5LJX5-F1
#
_cell.length_a   1.000
_cell.length_b   1.000
_cell.length_c   1.000
_cell.angle_alpha   90.00
_cell.angle_beta   90.00
_cell.angle_gamma   90.00
#
_symmetry.space_group_name_H-M   'P 1'
#
loop_
_entity.id
_entity.type
_entity.pdbx_description
1 polymer ?
#
loop_
_entity_poly.entity_id
_entity_poly.type
_entity_poly.pdbx_seq_one_letter_code
_entity_poly.pdbx_strand_id
1 'polypeptide(L)'
;QKSKGRHASNPDGTRKASKRSKVHAQGAKDPWLLATSLASHRSLSKQVVAIYRQRMQIEEGFRDMKSTKFGLGYEQNKSVKKQRLTILVLLTTLASLVAILLGMVLVSSNKHRRFQANTEKRNVLSFHYLGLRAIACRIRFTMRQWKAALKWYSSIVDGAWAGSA
;
A
#
# COMPACT_ATOMS: atom_id res chain seq x y z
N GLN A 1 19.46 -1.29 15.25
CA GLN A 1 18.97 -2.11 14.11
C GLN A 1 20.17 -2.39 13.20
N LYS A 2 20.49 -3.66 12.86
CA LYS A 2 21.66 -3.96 12.01
C LYS A 2 21.48 -3.37 10.60
N SER A 3 22.54 -2.83 10.03
CA SER A 3 22.50 -2.29 8.66
C SER A 3 22.21 -3.43 7.67
N LYS A 4 21.30 -3.21 6.73
CA LYS A 4 20.92 -4.21 5.71
C LYS A 4 21.70 -4.07 4.40
N GLY A 5 22.73 -3.21 4.35
CA GLY A 5 23.56 -2.99 3.16
C GLY A 5 22.82 -2.49 1.91
N ARG A 6 21.59 -1.97 2.05
CA ARG A 6 20.78 -1.55 0.89
C ARG A 6 21.29 -0.23 0.33
N HIS A 7 21.56 -0.20 -0.97
CA HIS A 7 21.95 1.00 -1.69
C HIS A 7 21.09 1.18 -2.95
N ALA A 8 20.82 2.44 -3.31
CA ALA A 8 20.19 2.74 -4.57
C ALA A 8 21.21 2.58 -5.71
N SER A 9 20.87 1.77 -6.70
CA SER A 9 21.66 1.60 -7.93
C SER A 9 21.04 2.33 -9.11
N ASN A 10 21.89 2.69 -10.06
CA ASN A 10 21.54 3.15 -11.38
C ASN A 10 21.22 1.94 -12.30
N PRO A 11 20.63 2.15 -13.50
CA PRO A 11 20.31 1.07 -14.43
C PRO A 11 21.52 0.24 -14.89
N ASP A 12 22.72 0.85 -14.88
CA ASP A 12 24.02 0.22 -15.16
C ASP A 12 24.58 -0.60 -13.97
N GLY A 13 23.85 -0.68 -12.85
CA GLY A 13 24.27 -1.37 -11.63
C GLY A 13 25.17 -0.57 -10.71
N THR A 14 25.64 0.62 -11.11
CA THR A 14 26.52 1.45 -10.29
C THR A 14 25.75 2.10 -9.14
N ARG A 15 26.45 2.46 -8.06
CA ARG A 15 25.81 3.13 -6.92
C ARG A 15 25.40 4.55 -7.29
N LYS A 16 24.14 4.90 -7.02
CA LYS A 16 23.59 6.22 -7.32
C LYS A 16 24.21 7.31 -6.45
N ALA A 17 25.04 8.16 -7.05
CA ALA A 17 25.82 9.20 -6.35
C ALA A 17 25.31 10.64 -6.51
N SER A 18 24.13 10.84 -7.10
CA SER A 18 23.58 12.20 -7.29
C SER A 18 23.35 12.93 -5.97
N LYS A 19 23.40 14.27 -5.97
CA LYS A 19 23.17 15.11 -4.78
C LYS A 19 21.89 14.72 -4.04
N ARG A 20 20.78 14.56 -4.78
CA ARG A 20 19.49 14.12 -4.25
C ARG A 20 19.57 12.74 -3.58
N SER A 21 20.26 11.78 -4.20
CA SER A 21 20.46 10.43 -3.63
C SER A 21 21.22 10.50 -2.29
N LYS A 22 22.32 11.28 -2.25
CA LYS A 22 23.13 11.46 -1.05
C LYS A 22 22.36 12.13 0.09
N VAL A 23 21.57 13.17 -0.19
CA VAL A 23 20.73 13.87 0.81
C VAL A 23 19.70 12.92 1.41
N HIS A 24 18.97 12.16 0.58
CA HIS A 24 17.99 11.18 1.09
C HIS A 24 18.65 10.05 1.90
N ALA A 25 19.83 9.58 1.46
CA ALA A 25 20.58 8.56 2.19
C ALA A 25 21.08 9.06 3.55
N GLN A 26 21.42 10.35 3.65
CA GLN A 26 21.81 10.96 4.92
C GLN A 26 20.61 11.09 5.86
N GLY A 27 19.48 11.62 5.40
CA GLY A 27 18.26 11.73 6.22
C GLY A 27 17.71 10.38 6.70
N ALA A 28 17.99 9.30 5.98
CA ALA A 28 17.63 7.94 6.42
C ALA A 28 18.45 7.42 7.61
N LYS A 29 19.56 8.09 7.98
CA LYS A 29 20.39 7.76 9.15
C LYS A 29 20.00 8.53 10.40
N ASP A 30 19.19 9.57 10.26
CA ASP A 30 18.78 10.41 11.39
C ASP A 30 17.94 9.60 12.37
N PRO A 31 18.19 9.71 13.70
CA PRO A 31 17.44 8.97 14.69
C PRO A 31 15.97 9.44 14.70
N TRP A 32 15.05 8.50 14.82
CA TRP A 32 13.62 8.81 14.93
C TRP A 32 13.24 8.94 16.40
N LEU A 33 12.71 10.11 16.79
CA LEU A 33 12.04 10.32 18.06
C LEU A 33 10.54 10.13 17.85
N LEU A 34 9.95 9.14 18.52
CA LEU A 34 8.53 8.81 18.39
C LEU A 34 7.82 9.06 19.72
N ALA A 35 6.84 9.97 19.72
CA ALA A 35 5.93 10.18 20.83
C ALA A 35 4.64 9.38 20.61
N THR A 36 4.06 8.82 21.67
CA THR A 36 2.84 8.01 21.58
C THR A 36 1.93 8.24 22.78
N SER A 37 0.62 8.15 22.56
CA SER A 37 -0.42 8.14 23.60
C SER A 37 -0.86 6.73 23.99
N LEU A 38 -0.24 5.67 23.43
CA LEU A 38 -0.55 4.29 23.77
C LEU A 38 -0.13 3.97 25.22
N ALA A 39 -0.93 3.14 25.90
CA ALA A 39 -0.67 2.73 27.27
C ALA A 39 0.68 2.00 27.43
N SER A 40 1.38 2.31 28.53
CA SER A 40 2.69 1.73 28.82
C SER A 40 2.58 0.25 29.12
N HIS A 41 3.36 -0.56 28.40
CA HIS A 41 3.51 -1.99 28.65
C HIS A 41 4.86 -2.48 28.07
N ARG A 42 5.27 -3.70 28.44
CA ARG A 42 6.62 -4.24 28.16
C ARG A 42 7.03 -4.24 26.68
N SER A 43 6.08 -4.38 25.76
CA SER A 43 6.33 -4.41 24.30
C SER A 43 6.02 -3.09 23.56
N LEU A 44 5.69 -2.01 24.28
CA LEU A 44 5.23 -0.75 23.69
C LEU A 44 6.19 -0.21 22.63
N SER A 45 7.48 -0.15 22.95
CA SER A 45 8.50 0.38 22.03
C SER A 45 8.55 -0.37 20.69
N LYS A 46 8.44 -1.70 20.71
CA LYS A 46 8.40 -2.52 19.50
C LYS A 46 7.11 -2.30 18.71
N GLN A 47 5.97 -2.18 19.41
CA GLN A 47 4.67 -1.92 18.79
C GLN A 47 4.64 -0.54 18.12
N VAL A 48 5.09 0.51 18.81
CA VAL A 48 5.15 1.88 18.27
C VAL A 48 6.02 1.94 17.02
N VAL A 49 7.20 1.31 17.04
CA VAL A 49 8.07 1.23 15.86
C VAL A 49 7.41 0.44 14.73
N ALA A 50 6.67 -0.64 15.04
CA ALA A 50 5.94 -1.42 14.03
C ALA A 50 4.81 -0.61 13.37
N ILE A 51 4.02 0.12 14.16
CA ILE A 51 2.97 1.02 13.66
C ILE A 51 3.60 2.14 12.83
N TYR A 52 4.63 2.81 13.34
CA TYR A 52 5.26 3.91 12.63
C TYR A 52 5.91 3.48 11.31
N ARG A 53 6.38 2.23 11.20
CA ARG A 53 6.86 1.67 9.92
C ARG A 53 5.76 1.60 8.85
N GLN A 54 4.50 1.49 9.23
CA GLN A 54 3.37 1.48 8.29
C GLN A 54 3.09 2.87 7.70
N ARG A 55 3.67 3.97 8.23
CA ARG A 55 3.43 5.34 7.72
C ARG A 55 3.71 5.49 6.22
N MET A 56 4.67 4.74 5.69
CA MET A 56 5.03 4.78 4.27
C MET A 56 3.90 4.24 3.37
N GLN A 57 3.00 3.41 3.89
CA GLN A 57 1.84 2.91 3.14
C GLN A 57 0.88 4.04 2.76
N ILE A 58 0.83 5.14 3.54
CA ILE A 58 0.03 6.32 3.22
C ILE A 58 0.56 7.00 1.96
N GLU A 59 1.88 7.17 1.85
CA GLU A 59 2.51 7.75 0.66
C GLU A 59 2.30 6.88 -0.59
N GLU A 60 2.34 5.56 -0.43
CA GLU A 60 2.01 4.61 -1.48
C GLU A 60 0.54 4.74 -1.91
N GLY A 61 -0.40 4.87 -0.97
CA GLY A 61 -1.81 5.13 -1.29
C GLY A 61 -2.03 6.43 -2.07
N PHE A 62 -1.35 7.51 -1.68
CA PHE A 62 -1.41 8.76 -2.45
C PHE A 62 -0.81 8.63 -3.85
N ARG A 63 0.25 7.83 -4.00
CA ARG A 63 0.86 7.56 -5.31
C ARG A 63 -0.09 6.76 -6.20
N ASP A 64 -0.75 5.74 -5.65
CA ASP A 64 -1.73 4.91 -6.34
C ASP A 64 -2.99 5.72 -6.73
N MET A 65 -3.35 6.75 -5.97
CA MET A 65 -4.42 7.66 -6.38
C MET A 65 -3.98 8.58 -7.54
N LYS A 66 -2.76 9.14 -7.45
CA LYS A 66 -2.27 10.16 -8.39
C LYS A 66 -1.83 9.59 -9.73
N SER A 67 -1.10 8.49 -9.73
CA SER A 67 -0.40 7.97 -10.91
C SER A 67 -1.37 7.56 -12.01
N THR A 68 -1.18 8.07 -13.23
CA THR A 68 -1.91 7.61 -14.42
C THR A 68 -1.54 6.19 -14.83
N LYS A 69 -0.26 5.82 -14.68
CA LYS A 69 0.24 4.53 -15.21
C LYS A 69 -0.11 3.35 -14.33
N PHE A 70 -0.08 3.54 -13.01
CA PHE A 70 -0.23 2.45 -12.04
C PHE A 70 -1.44 2.61 -11.12
N GLY A 71 -2.13 3.74 -11.23
CA GLY A 71 -3.13 4.20 -10.29
C GLY A 71 -4.42 4.68 -10.96
N LEU A 72 -5.10 5.62 -10.31
CA LEU A 72 -6.37 6.19 -10.79
C LEU A 72 -6.21 7.44 -11.65
N GLY A 73 -4.99 7.92 -11.88
CA GLY A 73 -4.72 9.04 -12.79
C GLY A 73 -5.22 10.40 -12.32
N TYR A 74 -5.37 10.62 -11.00
CA TYR A 74 -5.81 11.91 -10.47
C TYR A 74 -4.90 13.08 -10.91
N GLU A 75 -3.63 12.83 -11.22
CA GLU A 75 -2.69 13.85 -11.72
C GLU A 75 -3.11 14.52 -13.05
N GLN A 76 -3.96 13.87 -13.84
CA GLN A 76 -4.50 14.44 -15.08
C GLN A 76 -5.61 15.46 -14.81
N ASN A 77 -6.10 15.55 -13.57
CA ASN A 77 -7.10 16.52 -13.20
C ASN A 77 -6.50 17.93 -13.15
N LYS A 78 -7.02 18.85 -13.97
CA LYS A 78 -6.59 20.25 -14.03
C LYS A 78 -7.49 21.20 -13.22
N SER A 79 -8.36 20.68 -12.35
CA SER A 79 -9.32 21.52 -11.63
C SER A 79 -8.66 22.22 -10.45
N VAL A 80 -8.94 23.52 -10.28
CA VAL A 80 -8.47 24.31 -9.12
C VAL A 80 -9.62 24.61 -8.14
N LYS A 81 -10.87 24.40 -8.56
CA LYS A 81 -12.07 24.64 -7.74
C LYS A 81 -12.16 23.61 -6.60
N LYS A 82 -12.17 24.09 -5.35
CA LYS A 82 -12.23 23.26 -4.12
C LYS A 82 -13.37 22.23 -4.16
N GLN A 83 -14.60 22.66 -4.50
CA GLN A 83 -15.77 21.77 -4.58
C GLN A 83 -15.56 20.58 -5.53
N ARG A 84 -14.98 20.83 -6.72
CA ARG A 84 -14.70 19.77 -7.69
C ARG A 84 -13.62 18.81 -7.19
N LEU A 85 -12.56 19.35 -6.56
CA LEU A 85 -11.50 18.54 -5.98
C LEU A 85 -12.04 17.63 -4.88
N THR A 86 -12.92 18.13 -4.00
CA THR A 86 -13.56 17.33 -2.96
C THR A 86 -14.32 16.14 -3.55
N ILE A 87 -15.13 16.37 -4.59
CA ILE A 87 -15.89 15.31 -5.26
C ILE A 87 -14.94 14.31 -5.93
N LEU A 88 -13.88 14.77 -6.59
CA LEU A 88 -12.92 13.90 -7.27
C LEU A 88 -12.12 13.04 -6.27
N VAL A 89 -11.73 13.61 -5.14
CA VAL A 89 -11.10 12.85 -4.06
C VAL A 89 -12.07 11.80 -3.53
N LEU A 90 -13.34 12.13 -3.31
CA LEU A 90 -14.35 11.15 -2.91
C LEU A 90 -14.53 10.02 -3.93
N LEU A 91 -14.61 10.35 -5.22
CA LEU A 91 -14.74 9.34 -6.28
C LEU A 91 -13.50 8.44 -6.36
N THR A 92 -12.31 9.01 -6.23
CA THR A 92 -11.07 8.23 -6.28
C THR A 92 -10.86 7.38 -5.03
N THR A 93 -11.31 7.81 -3.85
CA THR A 93 -11.27 6.97 -2.65
C THR A 93 -12.25 5.80 -2.75
N LEU A 94 -13.46 6.03 -3.26
CA LEU A 94 -14.43 4.96 -3.53
C LEU A 94 -13.91 3.97 -4.58
N ALA A 95 -13.33 4.47 -5.68
CA ALA A 95 -12.73 3.61 -6.70
C ALA A 95 -11.56 2.79 -6.13
N SER A 96 -10.71 3.40 -5.30
CA SER A 96 -9.62 2.71 -4.60
C SER A 96 -10.15 1.58 -3.70
N LEU A 97 -11.22 1.83 -2.95
CA LEU A 97 -11.86 0.84 -2.09
C LEU A 97 -12.36 -0.36 -2.91
N VAL A 98 -13.06 -0.11 -4.01
CA VAL A 98 -13.54 -1.17 -4.91
C VAL A 98 -12.37 -1.97 -5.50
N ALA A 99 -11.30 -1.30 -5.92
CA ALA A 99 -10.10 -1.97 -6.42
C ALA A 99 -9.45 -2.85 -5.34
N ILE A 100 -9.33 -2.38 -4.09
CA ILE A 100 -8.81 -3.19 -2.99
C ILE A 100 -9.66 -4.43 -2.76
N LEU A 101 -10.99 -4.29 -2.71
CA LEU A 101 -11.91 -5.42 -2.54
C LEU A 101 -11.77 -6.44 -3.68
N LEU A 102 -11.70 -5.98 -4.92
CA LEU A 102 -11.45 -6.86 -6.08
C LEU A 102 -10.10 -7.57 -5.99
N GLY A 103 -9.06 -6.86 -5.54
CA GLY A 103 -7.75 -7.44 -5.27
C GLY A 103 -7.81 -8.53 -4.20
N MET A 104 -8.57 -8.32 -3.13
CA MET A 104 -8.78 -9.33 -2.09
C MET A 104 -9.49 -10.57 -2.64
N VAL A 105 -10.51 -10.39 -3.49
CA VAL A 105 -11.21 -11.51 -4.17
C VAL A 105 -10.27 -12.26 -5.10
N LEU A 106 -9.40 -11.55 -5.82
CA LEU A 106 -8.40 -12.16 -6.70
C LEU A 106 -7.37 -12.99 -5.91
N VAL A 107 -6.98 -12.49 -4.73
CA VAL A 107 -6.05 -13.18 -3.82
C VAL A 107 -6.70 -14.41 -3.20
N SER A 108 -7.93 -14.30 -2.68
CA SER A 108 -8.67 -15.43 -2.10
C SER A 108 -8.94 -16.54 -3.13
N SER A 109 -9.10 -16.15 -4.40
CA SER A 109 -9.27 -17.10 -5.52
C SER A 109 -7.94 -17.65 -6.07
N ASN A 110 -6.80 -17.29 -5.49
CA ASN A 110 -5.44 -17.63 -5.91
C ASN A 110 -5.09 -17.24 -7.38
N LYS A 111 -5.93 -16.40 -8.01
CA LYS A 111 -5.75 -15.92 -9.40
C LYS A 111 -4.68 -14.82 -9.49
N HIS A 112 -4.31 -14.21 -8.37
CA HIS A 112 -3.27 -13.18 -8.29
C HIS A 112 -1.90 -13.68 -8.78
N ARG A 113 -1.63 -14.99 -8.69
CA ARG A 113 -0.37 -15.60 -9.15
C ARG A 113 -0.08 -15.37 -10.63
N ARG A 114 -1.12 -15.22 -11.47
CA ARG A 114 -0.95 -14.89 -12.89
C ARG A 114 -0.26 -13.54 -13.12
N PHE A 115 -0.37 -12.62 -12.16
CA PHE A 115 0.22 -11.29 -12.22
C PHE A 115 1.60 -11.22 -11.56
N GLN A 116 2.06 -12.32 -10.96
CA GLN A 116 3.35 -12.39 -10.27
C GLN A 116 4.32 -13.23 -11.10
N ALA A 117 5.36 -12.58 -11.62
CA ALA A 117 6.42 -13.25 -12.38
C ALA A 117 7.49 -13.92 -11.48
N ASN A 118 7.52 -13.57 -10.19
CA ASN A 118 8.52 -14.08 -9.25
C ASN A 118 8.09 -15.42 -8.65
N THR A 119 9.04 -16.33 -8.43
CA THR A 119 8.85 -17.64 -7.77
C THR A 119 8.49 -17.54 -6.28
N GLU A 120 8.57 -16.33 -5.72
CA GLU A 120 8.22 -16.03 -4.34
C GLU A 120 6.76 -16.40 -4.03
N LYS A 121 6.52 -17.11 -2.92
CA LYS A 121 5.16 -17.48 -2.48
C LYS A 121 4.43 -16.36 -1.72
N ARG A 122 5.14 -15.28 -1.37
CA ARG A 122 4.57 -14.11 -0.69
C ARG A 122 3.77 -13.25 -1.65
N ASN A 123 2.76 -12.55 -1.13
CA ASN A 123 2.06 -11.50 -1.87
C ASN A 123 3.02 -10.32 -2.05
N VAL A 124 3.44 -10.06 -3.29
CA VAL A 124 4.36 -8.96 -3.62
C VAL A 124 3.61 -7.70 -4.06
N LEU A 125 2.44 -7.87 -4.69
CA LEU A 125 1.66 -6.77 -5.27
C LEU A 125 0.57 -6.30 -4.30
N SER A 126 0.30 -4.99 -4.29
CA SER A 126 -0.78 -4.41 -3.48
C SER A 126 -2.15 -4.88 -3.97
N PHE A 127 -3.13 -4.98 -3.07
CA PHE A 127 -4.50 -5.34 -3.45
C PHE A 127 -5.12 -4.34 -4.43
N HIS A 128 -4.83 -3.05 -4.25
CA HIS A 128 -5.27 -2.00 -5.16
C HIS A 128 -4.81 -2.25 -6.61
N TYR A 129 -3.51 -2.49 -6.81
CA TYR A 129 -2.95 -2.80 -8.12
C TYR A 129 -3.55 -4.07 -8.74
N LEU A 130 -3.69 -5.12 -7.93
CA LEU A 130 -4.30 -6.38 -8.37
C LEU A 130 -5.77 -6.20 -8.79
N GLY A 131 -6.53 -5.35 -8.08
CA GLY A 131 -7.89 -5.00 -8.44
C GLY A 131 -7.98 -4.27 -9.77
N LEU A 132 -7.15 -3.25 -9.99
CA LEU A 132 -7.08 -2.56 -11.28
C LEU A 132 -6.73 -3.52 -12.42
N ARG A 133 -5.81 -4.45 -12.18
CA ARG A 133 -5.47 -5.51 -13.15
C ARG A 133 -6.63 -6.47 -13.40
N ALA A 134 -7.37 -6.85 -12.37
CA ALA A 134 -8.55 -7.71 -12.52
C ALA A 134 -9.63 -7.03 -13.38
N ILE A 135 -9.84 -5.72 -13.22
CA ILE A 135 -10.75 -4.92 -14.06
C ILE A 135 -10.23 -4.88 -15.51
N ALA A 136 -8.95 -4.53 -15.70
CA ALA A 136 -8.34 -4.44 -17.02
C ALA A 136 -8.40 -5.77 -17.79
N CYS A 137 -8.22 -6.90 -17.10
CA CYS A 137 -8.32 -8.24 -17.68
C CYS A 137 -9.75 -8.81 -17.69
N ARG A 138 -10.76 -8.02 -17.28
CA ARG A 138 -12.18 -8.41 -17.19
C ARG A 138 -12.40 -9.76 -16.49
N ILE A 139 -11.70 -9.98 -15.38
CA ILE A 139 -11.80 -11.23 -14.62
C ILE A 139 -13.18 -11.31 -13.97
N ARG A 140 -13.91 -12.38 -14.28
CA ARG A 140 -15.19 -12.68 -13.64
C ARG A 140 -14.96 -13.43 -12.32
N PHE A 141 -15.75 -13.04 -11.32
CA PHE A 141 -15.76 -13.63 -9.99
C PHE A 141 -17.13 -14.23 -9.70
N THR A 142 -17.15 -15.38 -9.03
CA THR A 142 -18.39 -15.99 -8.58
C THR A 142 -18.81 -15.40 -7.24
N MET A 143 -20.12 -15.48 -6.91
CA MET A 143 -20.63 -15.02 -5.62
C MET A 143 -19.96 -15.74 -4.43
N ARG A 144 -19.52 -17.00 -4.61
CA ARG A 144 -18.77 -17.74 -3.60
C ARG A 144 -17.41 -17.10 -3.30
N GLN A 145 -16.70 -16.66 -4.34
CA GLN A 145 -15.41 -15.98 -4.21
C GLN A 145 -15.55 -14.64 -3.50
N TRP A 146 -16.60 -13.89 -3.81
CA TRP A 146 -16.95 -12.65 -3.10
C TRP A 146 -17.25 -12.89 -1.62
N LYS A 147 -18.10 -13.87 -1.30
CA LYS A 147 -18.40 -14.22 0.09
C LYS A 147 -17.15 -14.64 0.88
N ALA A 148 -16.25 -15.40 0.25
CA ALA A 148 -14.99 -15.78 0.88
C ALA A 148 -14.09 -14.57 1.17
N ALA A 149 -13.99 -13.64 0.23
CA ALA A 149 -13.22 -12.41 0.42
C ALA A 149 -13.82 -11.51 1.52
N LEU A 150 -15.14 -11.38 1.59
CA LEU A 150 -15.82 -10.60 2.63
C LEU A 150 -15.66 -11.23 4.02
N LYS A 151 -15.73 -12.56 4.14
CA LYS A 151 -15.42 -13.26 5.39
C LYS A 151 -13.97 -13.00 5.83
N TRP A 152 -13.04 -13.05 4.88
CA TRP A 152 -11.64 -12.75 5.15
C TRP A 152 -11.44 -11.30 5.58
N TYR A 153 -12.10 -10.34 4.92
CA TYR A 153 -12.10 -8.94 5.31
C TYR A 153 -12.63 -8.74 6.73
N SER A 154 -13.79 -9.33 7.07
CA SER A 154 -14.35 -9.26 8.43
C SER A 154 -13.34 -9.77 9.45
N SER A 155 -12.75 -10.94 9.23
CA SER A 155 -11.77 -11.52 10.14
C SER A 155 -10.55 -10.62 10.36
N ILE A 156 -10.08 -9.90 9.33
CA ILE A 156 -8.97 -8.93 9.48
C ILE A 156 -9.42 -7.74 10.32
N VAL A 157 -10.61 -7.21 10.03
CA VAL A 157 -11.16 -6.06 10.74
C VAL A 157 -11.39 -6.41 12.21
N ASP A 158 -12.06 -7.52 12.48
CA ASP A 158 -12.33 -8.03 13.83
C ASP A 158 -11.02 -8.24 14.60
N GLY A 159 -10.00 -8.83 13.95
CA GLY A 159 -8.68 -8.98 14.55
C GLY A 159 -7.95 -7.66 14.83
N ALA A 160 -8.16 -6.64 13.99
CA ALA A 160 -7.57 -5.32 14.19
C ALA A 160 -8.20 -4.55 15.36
N TRP A 161 -9.52 -4.69 15.55
CA TRP A 161 -10.26 -4.03 16.64
C TRP A 161 -10.25 -4.83 17.96
N ALA A 162 -10.10 -6.15 17.91
CA ALA A 162 -9.97 -6.98 19.12
C ALA A 162 -8.58 -6.90 19.78
N GLY A 163 -7.54 -6.47 19.04
CA GLY A 163 -6.18 -6.28 19.57
C GLY A 163 -5.97 -4.99 20.37
N SER A 164 -7.03 -4.27 20.72
CA SER A 164 -7.02 -3.04 21.53
C SER A 164 -7.66 -3.17 22.91
N ALA A 165 -7.82 -4.40 23.42
CA ALA A 165 -8.21 -4.69 24.80
C ALA A 165 -7.05 -5.32 25.58
#